data_AF-A0A380LMB8-F1
#
_entry.id   AF-A0A380LMB8-F1
#
_cell.length_a   1.000
_cell.length_b   1.000
_cell.length_c   1.000
_cell.angle_alpha   90.00
_cell.angle_beta   90.00
_cell.angle_gamma   90.00
#
_symmetry.space_group_name_H-M   'P 1'
#
loop_
_entity.id
_entity.type
_entity.pdbx_description
1 polymer ?
#
loop_
_entity_poly.entity_id
_entity_poly.type
_entity_poly.pdbx_seq_one_letter_code
_entity_poly.pdbx_strand_id
1 'polypeptide(L)'
;MEEKAAHLLYFLIKDHPFVDGCKRIGMTIFLEFLNKNHHLFVNGKQIISNNTLVAITLMIAQSMPEEKETMVNLVMHFLST
;
A
#
# COMPACT_ATOMS: atom_id res chain seq x y z
N MET A 1 3.25 3.47 12.24
CA MET A 1 3.25 4.32 11.02
C MET A 1 2.78 3.52 9.82
N GLU A 2 3.19 2.26 9.75
CA GLU A 2 2.78 1.16 8.88
C GLU A 2 1.27 1.03 8.77
N GLU A 3 0.54 1.05 9.89
CA GLU A 3 -0.93 0.99 9.89
C GLU A 3 -1.55 2.14 9.09
N LYS A 4 -1.02 3.36 9.21
CA LYS A 4 -1.48 4.52 8.43
C LYS A 4 -1.17 4.34 6.95
N ALA A 5 0.03 3.84 6.62
CA ALA A 5 0.42 3.56 5.24
C ALA A 5 -0.46 2.46 4.60
N ALA A 6 -0.76 1.40 5.36
CA ALA A 6 -1.60 0.29 4.93
C ALA A 6 -3.04 0.74 4.66
N HIS A 7 -3.64 1.51 5.58
CA HIS A 7 -4.95 2.10 5.38
C HIS A 7 -4.99 3.08 4.20
N LEU A 8 -3.96 3.92 4.06
CA LEU A 8 -3.83 4.85 2.93
C LEU A 8 -3.85 4.11 1.60
N LEU A 9 -3.03 3.06 1.46
CA LEU A 9 -2.99 2.24 0.25
C LEU A 9 -4.33 1.54 0.00
N TYR A 10 -4.94 0.97 1.05
CA TYR A 10 -6.23 0.30 0.97
C TYR A 10 -7.31 1.22 0.40
N PHE A 11 -7.54 2.38 1.02
CA PHE A 11 -8.62 3.28 0.63
C PHE A 11 -8.40 3.91 -0.75
N LEU A 12 -7.16 4.29 -1.09
CA LEU A 12 -6.87 4.87 -2.41
C LEU A 12 -7.10 3.91 -3.57
N ILE A 13 -6.99 2.60 -3.32
CA ILE A 13 -7.26 1.58 -4.32
C ILE A 13 -8.73 1.17 -4.30
N LYS A 14 -9.28 0.85 -3.11
CA LYS A 14 -10.58 0.21 -2.96
C LYS A 14 -11.75 1.15 -3.17
N ASP A 15 -11.65 2.39 -2.69
CA ASP A 15 -12.77 3.35 -2.73
C ASP A 15 -12.85 4.11 -4.05
N HIS A 16 -11.91 3.84 -4.97
CA HIS A 16 -11.83 4.48 -6.28
C HIS A 16 -12.03 6.01 -6.26
N PRO A 17 -11.25 6.77 -5.46
CA PRO A 17 -11.50 8.20 -5.24
C PRO A 17 -11.21 9.08 -6.46
N PHE A 18 -10.61 8.54 -7.52
CA PHE A 18 -10.30 9.24 -8.77
C PHE A 18 -11.06 8.61 -9.94
N VAL A 19 -11.37 9.43 -10.96
CA VAL A 19 -12.09 9.00 -12.18
C VAL A 19 -11.37 7.85 -12.90
N ASP A 20 -10.03 7.89 -12.95
CA ASP A 20 -9.19 6.79 -13.44
C ASP A 20 -7.84 6.79 -12.70
N GLY A 21 -7.10 5.70 -12.81
CA GLY A 21 -5.72 5.63 -12.36
C GLY A 21 -5.55 5.35 -10.87
N CYS A 22 -6.63 5.06 -10.13
CA CYS A 22 -6.60 4.83 -8.68
C CYS A 22 -5.47 3.90 -8.22
N LYS A 23 -5.21 2.80 -8.93
CA LYS A 23 -4.10 1.89 -8.62
C LYS A 23 -2.72 2.55 -8.74
N ARG A 24 -2.48 3.28 -9.85
CA ARG A 24 -1.21 3.97 -10.12
C ARG A 24 -1.02 5.11 -9.12
N ILE A 25 -2.04 5.95 -8.94
CA ILE A 25 -2.03 7.08 -8.02
C ILE A 25 -1.86 6.59 -6.57
N GLY A 26 -2.60 5.54 -6.17
CA GLY A 26 -2.52 4.93 -4.84
C GLY A 26 -1.12 4.40 -4.53
N MET A 27 -0.51 3.64 -5.45
CA MET A 27 0.88 3.18 -5.30
C MET A 27 1.87 4.36 -5.18
N THR A 28 1.74 5.39 -6.01
CA THR A 28 2.61 6.57 -5.97
C THR A 28 2.49 7.32 -4.65
N ILE A 29 1.26 7.58 -4.19
CA ILE A 29 1.01 8.26 -2.91
C ILE A 29 1.52 7.43 -1.73
N PHE A 30 1.34 6.11 -1.77
CA PHE A 30 1.86 5.20 -0.75
C PHE A 30 3.39 5.23 -0.66
N LEU A 31 4.09 5.12 -1.80
CA LEU A 31 5.55 5.22 -1.84
C LEU A 31 6.05 6.59 -1.33
N GLU A 32 5.38 7.67 -1.73
CA GLU A 32 5.72 9.02 -1.26
C GLU A 32 5.45 9.19 0.23
N PHE A 33 4.37 8.59 0.76
CA PHE A 33 4.10 8.57 2.20
C PHE A 33 5.23 7.88 2.95
N LEU A 34 5.68 6.70 2.51
CA LEU A 34 6.82 6.01 3.13
C LEU A 34 8.10 6.84 3.03
N ASN A 35 8.34 7.47 1.89
CA ASN A 35 9.53 8.30 1.65
C ASN A 35 9.58 9.50 2.61
N LYS A 36 8.45 10.23 2.75
CA LYS A 36 8.33 11.37 3.66
C LYS A 36 8.46 10.99 5.13
N ASN A 37 8.18 9.74 5.48
CA ASN A 37 8.35 9.21 6.83
C ASN A 37 9.69 8.48 7.03
N HIS A 38 10.64 8.62 6.09
CA HIS A 38 11.96 7.95 6.12
C HIS A 38 11.89 6.43 6.27
N HIS A 39 10.80 5.81 5.77
CA HIS A 39 10.56 4.36 5.88
C HIS A 39 10.65 3.63 4.55
N LEU A 40 10.70 4.36 3.42
CA LEU A 40 10.79 3.72 2.10
C LEU A 40 12.11 2.94 1.93
N PHE A 41 13.19 3.45 2.53
CA PHE A 41 14.52 2.83 2.49
C PHE A 41 15.02 2.57 3.91
N VAL A 42 15.31 1.32 4.23
CA VAL A 42 15.89 0.88 5.50
C VAL A 42 17.24 0.22 5.21
N ASN A 43 18.32 0.69 5.84
CA ASN A 43 19.68 0.20 5.61
C ASN A 43 20.09 0.20 4.12
N GLY A 44 19.67 1.22 3.37
CA GLY A 44 19.96 1.37 1.94
C GLY A 44 19.16 0.43 1.02
N LYS A 45 18.20 -0.33 1.55
CA LYS A 45 17.31 -1.20 0.77
C LYS A 45 15.89 -0.69 0.81
N GLN A 46 15.19 -0.77 -0.31
CA GLN A 46 13.76 -0.44 -0.35
C GLN A 46 13.00 -1.48 0.47
N ILE A 47 12.12 -1.03 1.36
CA ILE A 47 11.42 -1.91 2.30
C ILE A 47 10.44 -2.87 1.61
N ILE A 48 9.87 -2.45 0.49
CA ILE A 48 8.95 -3.24 -0.31
C ILE A 48 9.44 -3.33 -1.76
N SER A 49 9.50 -4.55 -2.29
CA SER A 49 9.89 -4.75 -3.69
C SER A 49 8.77 -4.30 -4.64
N ASN A 50 9.13 -3.92 -5.86
CA ASN A 50 8.15 -3.54 -6.88
C ASN A 50 7.16 -4.67 -7.18
N ASN A 51 7.62 -5.92 -7.22
CA ASN A 51 6.75 -7.08 -7.48
C ASN A 51 5.74 -7.28 -6.33
N THR A 52 6.21 -7.14 -5.08
CA THR A 52 5.34 -7.20 -3.90
C THR A 52 4.30 -6.08 -3.94
N LEU A 53 4.71 -4.84 -4.24
CA LEU A 53 3.81 -3.70 -4.32
C LEU A 53 2.71 -3.89 -5.38
N VAL A 54 3.07 -4.42 -6.55
CA VAL A 54 2.09 -4.75 -7.60
C VAL A 54 1.11 -5.83 -7.12
N ALA A 55 1.62 -6.90 -6.49
CA ALA A 55 0.79 -7.99 -5.99
C ALA A 55 -0.23 -7.51 -4.94
N ILE A 56 0.21 -6.79 -3.90
CA ILE A 56 -0.69 -6.27 -2.86
C ILE A 56 -1.72 -5.28 -3.45
N THR A 57 -1.31 -4.47 -4.42
CA THR A 57 -2.21 -3.50 -5.09
C THR A 57 -3.33 -4.22 -5.82
N LEU A 58 -3.01 -5.33 -6.50
CA LEU A 58 -4.00 -6.15 -7.18
C LEU A 58 -4.89 -6.92 -6.21
N MET A 59 -4.35 -7.41 -5.10
CA MET A 59 -5.12 -8.09 -4.06
C MET A 59 -6.13 -7.14 -3.40
N ILE A 60 -5.71 -5.92 -3.03
CA ILE A 60 -6.61 -4.89 -2.49
C ILE A 60 -7.71 -4.53 -3.50
N ALA A 61 -7.35 -4.37 -4.77
CA ALA A 61 -8.32 -4.04 -5.82
C ALA A 61 -9.39 -5.14 -6.01
N GLN A 62 -9.03 -6.41 -5.78
CA GLN A 62 -9.90 -7.56 -5.98
C GLN A 62 -10.59 -8.04 -4.70
N SER A 63 -10.12 -7.63 -3.52
CA SER A 63 -10.67 -8.10 -2.24
C SER A 63 -12.12 -7.68 -2.05
N MET A 64 -12.88 -8.44 -1.28
CA MET A 64 -14.18 -8.01 -0.78
C MET A 64 -14.01 -6.95 0.32
N PRO A 65 -15.02 -6.08 0.58
CA PRO A 65 -14.96 -5.10 1.66
C PRO A 65 -14.73 -5.73 3.05
N GLU A 66 -15.27 -6.91 3.30
CA GLU A 66 -15.12 -7.66 4.56
C GLU A 66 -13.66 -8.12 4.79
N GLU A 67 -12.87 -8.24 3.72
CA GLU A 67 -11.46 -8.61 3.77
C GLU A 67 -10.53 -7.41 4.05
N LYS A 68 -11.08 -6.21 4.31
CA LYS A 68 -10.30 -5.00 4.60
C LYS A 68 -9.19 -5.26 5.62
N GLU A 69 -9.54 -5.85 6.75
CA GLU A 69 -8.61 -6.06 7.85
C GLU A 69 -7.49 -7.02 7.44
N THR A 70 -7.82 -8.09 6.70
CA THR A 70 -6.83 -9.00 6.12
C THR A 70 -5.87 -8.28 5.18
N MET A 71 -6.38 -7.42 4.29
CA MET A 71 -5.55 -6.67 3.35
C MET A 71 -4.66 -5.64 4.06
N VAL A 72 -5.18 -4.92 5.04
CA VAL A 72 -4.40 -3.97 5.85
C VAL A 72 -3.28 -4.70 6.60
N ASN A 73 -3.58 -5.83 7.24
CA ASN A 73 -2.59 -6.65 7.93
C ASN A 73 -1.52 -7.21 6.98
N LEU A 74 -1.89 -7.60 5.76
CA LEU A 74 -0.94 -8.04 4.74
C LEU A 74 0.06 -6.93 4.38
N VAL A 75 -0.41 -5.69 4.18
CA VAL A 75 0.48 -4.56 3.89
C VAL A 75 1.37 -4.25 5.08
N MET A 76 0.82 -4.24 6.30
CA MET A 76 1.62 -4.02 7.51
C MET A 76 2.72 -5.07 7.67
N HIS A 77 2.43 -6.34 7.41
CA HIS A 77 3.43 -7.42 7.47
C HIS A 77 4.66 -7.12 6.59
N PHE A 78 4.45 -6.66 5.35
CA PHE A 78 5.55 -6.29 4.45
C PHE A 78 6.29 -5.00 4.85
N LEU A 79 5.70 -4.14 5.66
CA LEU A 79 6.32 -2.91 6.15
C LEU A 79 7.04 -3.09 7.50
N SER A 80 6.83 -4.21 8.19
CA SER A 80 7.45 -4.54 9.48
C SER A 80 8.59 -5.55 9.38
N THR A 81 8.90 -6.00 8.16
CA THR A 81 10.00 -6.95 7.86
C THR A 81 11.24 -6.19 7.38
#